data_AF-A8QV37-F1
#
_entry.id   AF-A8QV37-F1
#
_cell.length_a   1.000
_cell.length_b   1.000
_cell.length_c   1.000
_cell.angle_alpha   90.00
_cell.angle_beta   90.00
_cell.angle_gamma   90.00
#
_symmetry.space_group_name_H-M   'P 1'
#
loop_
_entity.id
_entity.type
_entity.pdbx_description
1 polymer ?
#
loop_
_entity_poly.entity_id
_entity_poly.type
_entity_poly.pdbx_seq_one_letter_code
_entity_poly.pdbx_strand_id
1 'polypeptide(L)'
;IILRLIILGLFFHYRITNPVESSYGLWLTSVICEIWFAISWVLDQFPKWYPINRITFIDELSARYEREGEPSELAAVDFFVSTVDPLKEPPLITANTVLSILAVDYPVDKVSCYVSDDGAAMLTFESLVETAEFARKWVPFCKKFSIEPRAPEFYFSQKIDYLKDKVQPSFVKERRAMKRDYEEYKVRVNALVAKAQKTPEEGWTMQDGTPWPGNNTRDHPGMIQVFLGHSGAHDIEGNELPRLVYVSREKRPGYQHHKKAGAENALVRVSAV
;
A
#
# COMPACT_ATOMS: atom_id res chain seq x y z
N ILE A 1 -4.80 -33.06 17.27
CA ILE A 1 -3.32 -32.87 17.36
C ILE A 1 -2.69 -33.92 18.24
N ILE A 2 -3.10 -34.05 19.51
CA ILE A 2 -2.56 -35.06 20.45
C ILE A 2 -2.57 -36.49 19.90
N LEU A 3 -3.70 -36.96 19.38
CA LEU A 3 -3.79 -38.31 18.80
C LEU A 3 -2.79 -38.51 17.64
N ARG A 4 -2.60 -37.49 16.80
CA ARG A 4 -1.64 -37.54 15.68
C ARG A 4 -0.20 -37.57 16.17
N LEU A 5 0.12 -36.86 17.27
CA LEU A 5 1.44 -36.92 17.90
C LEU A 5 1.73 -38.31 18.47
N ILE A 6 0.73 -38.94 19.10
CA ILE A 6 0.84 -40.32 19.61
C ILE A 6 1.10 -41.31 18.45
N ILE A 7 0.32 -41.19 17.36
CA ILE A 7 0.50 -42.03 16.17
C ILE A 7 1.90 -41.85 15.57
N LEU A 8 2.40 -40.61 15.47
CA LEU A 8 3.75 -40.36 14.99
C LEU A 8 4.83 -40.97 15.89
N GLY A 9 4.69 -40.85 17.22
CA GLY A 9 5.61 -41.46 18.17
C GLY A 9 5.69 -42.98 18.02
N LEU A 10 4.54 -43.64 17.88
CA LEU A 10 4.48 -45.09 17.65
C LEU A 10 5.04 -45.48 16.27
N PHE A 11 4.73 -44.70 15.23
CA PHE A 11 5.26 -44.90 13.88
C PHE A 11 6.80 -44.88 13.87
N PHE A 12 7.41 -43.84 14.45
CA PHE A 12 8.87 -43.72 14.48
C PHE A 12 9.54 -44.78 15.36
N HIS A 13 8.93 -45.12 16.50
CA HIS A 13 9.44 -46.20 17.34
C HIS A 13 9.52 -47.51 16.53
N TYR A 14 8.43 -47.92 15.90
CA TYR A 14 8.40 -49.13 15.06
C TYR A 14 9.38 -49.06 13.88
N ARG A 15 9.44 -47.90 13.21
CA ARG A 15 10.29 -47.67 12.04
C ARG A 15 11.78 -47.81 12.37
N ILE A 16 12.21 -47.35 13.55
CA ILE A 16 13.60 -47.42 14.02
C ILE A 16 13.96 -48.82 14.52
N THR A 17 13.05 -49.52 15.21
CA THR A 17 13.32 -50.87 15.76
C THR A 17 13.27 -51.98 14.72
N ASN A 18 12.68 -51.73 13.54
CA ASN A 18 12.57 -52.71 12.44
C ASN A 18 13.27 -52.18 11.17
N PRO A 19 14.61 -52.16 11.15
CA PRO A 19 15.38 -51.69 9.99
C PRO A 19 15.31 -52.68 8.81
N VAL A 20 15.48 -52.16 7.59
CA VAL A 20 15.58 -52.98 6.38
C VAL A 20 17.06 -53.19 6.03
N GLU A 21 17.60 -54.34 6.44
CA GLU A 21 19.03 -54.65 6.30
C GLU A 21 19.49 -54.78 4.83
N SER A 22 18.59 -55.18 3.93
CA SER A 22 18.90 -55.35 2.50
C SER A 22 19.25 -54.05 1.76
N SER A 23 18.86 -52.90 2.30
CA SER A 23 19.07 -51.58 1.68
C SER A 23 19.23 -50.47 2.72
N TYR A 24 20.16 -50.68 3.67
CA TYR A 24 20.34 -49.83 4.84
C TYR A 24 20.53 -48.34 4.52
N GLY A 25 21.27 -47.98 3.46
CA GLY A 25 21.48 -46.58 3.08
C GLY A 25 20.20 -45.85 2.63
N LEU A 26 19.34 -46.53 1.87
CA LEU A 26 18.04 -45.98 1.44
C LEU A 26 17.07 -45.87 2.64
N TRP A 27 17.05 -46.90 3.49
CA TRP A 27 16.26 -46.90 4.71
C TRP A 27 16.66 -45.77 5.65
N LEU A 28 17.97 -45.61 5.92
CA LEU A 28 18.50 -44.58 6.82
C LEU A 28 18.17 -43.17 6.30
N THR A 29 18.32 -42.94 5.00
CA THR A 29 17.99 -41.66 4.38
C THR A 29 16.48 -41.36 4.52
N SER A 30 15.61 -42.34 4.26
CA SER A 30 14.16 -42.21 4.44
C SER A 30 13.79 -41.88 5.89
N VAL A 31 14.34 -42.59 6.87
CA VAL A 31 14.03 -42.37 8.30
C VAL A 31 14.49 -41.00 8.78
N ILE A 32 15.69 -40.56 8.38
CA ILE A 32 16.20 -39.22 8.73
C ILE A 32 15.28 -38.13 8.15
N CYS A 33 14.87 -38.27 6.88
CA CYS A 33 13.94 -37.33 6.25
C CYS A 33 12.57 -37.31 6.97
N GLU A 34 12.01 -38.46 7.29
CA GLU A 34 10.72 -38.57 7.98
C GLU A 34 10.77 -37.95 9.39
N ILE A 35 11.83 -38.19 10.16
CA ILE A 35 12.02 -37.58 11.49
C ILE A 35 12.11 -36.06 11.37
N TRP A 36 12.85 -35.55 10.38
CA TRP A 36 12.96 -34.13 10.12
C TRP A 36 11.59 -33.48 9.82
N PHE A 37 10.78 -34.13 8.96
CA PHE A 37 9.42 -33.68 8.68
C PHE A 37 8.52 -33.72 9.90
N ALA A 38 8.64 -34.75 10.74
CA ALA A 38 7.84 -34.85 11.96
C ALA A 38 8.18 -33.76 12.98
N ILE A 39 9.46 -33.47 13.19
CA ILE A 39 9.90 -32.35 14.05
C ILE A 39 9.36 -31.03 13.48
N SER A 40 9.52 -30.80 12.18
CA SER A 40 9.00 -29.60 11.50
C SER A 40 7.49 -29.46 11.68
N TRP A 41 6.72 -30.54 11.50
CA TRP A 41 5.28 -30.55 11.71
C TRP A 41 4.90 -30.26 13.16
N VAL A 42 5.56 -30.89 14.15
CA VAL A 42 5.27 -30.64 15.58
C VAL A 42 5.52 -29.17 15.92
N LEU A 43 6.65 -28.61 15.49
CA LEU A 43 6.98 -27.20 15.69
C LEU A 43 5.98 -26.27 15.00
N ASP A 44 5.45 -26.62 13.83
CA ASP A 44 4.40 -25.88 13.13
C ASP A 44 3.02 -25.95 13.84
N GLN A 45 2.71 -27.05 14.53
CA GLN A 45 1.43 -27.20 15.24
C GLN A 45 1.37 -26.46 16.58
N PHE A 46 2.48 -26.34 17.31
CA PHE A 46 2.48 -25.71 18.63
C PHE A 46 1.97 -24.25 18.64
N PRO A 47 2.35 -23.37 17.70
CA PRO A 47 1.81 -22.02 17.63
C PRO A 47 0.29 -21.95 17.42
N LYS A 48 -0.34 -23.01 16.89
CA LYS A 48 -1.77 -23.06 16.56
C LYS A 48 -2.64 -23.52 17.74
N TRP A 49 -2.05 -23.81 18.90
CA TRP A 49 -2.73 -24.49 20.00
C TRP A 49 -3.85 -23.66 20.65
N TYR A 50 -3.62 -22.36 20.82
CA TYR A 50 -4.55 -21.48 21.53
C TYR A 50 -4.89 -20.26 20.67
N PRO A 51 -5.85 -20.40 19.72
CA PRO A 51 -6.27 -19.28 18.91
C PRO A 51 -7.00 -18.23 19.76
N ILE A 52 -6.70 -16.95 19.51
CA ILE A 52 -7.32 -15.81 20.20
C ILE A 52 -8.17 -15.05 19.18
N ASN A 53 -9.45 -14.85 19.50
CA ASN A 53 -10.36 -14.01 18.72
C ASN A 53 -10.40 -12.60 19.30
N ARG A 54 -10.52 -11.58 18.44
CA ARG A 54 -10.64 -10.17 18.83
C ARG A 54 -11.80 -9.53 18.07
N ILE A 55 -12.52 -8.64 18.75
CA ILE A 55 -13.56 -7.78 18.19
C ILE A 55 -13.26 -6.35 18.62
N THR A 56 -13.66 -5.37 17.80
CA THR A 56 -13.40 -3.94 18.02
C THR A 56 -14.72 -3.18 18.02
N PHE A 57 -14.82 -2.16 18.88
CA PHE A 57 -16.02 -1.32 19.02
C PHE A 57 -15.68 0.12 18.67
N ILE A 58 -16.01 0.54 17.46
CA ILE A 58 -15.65 1.86 16.92
C ILE A 58 -16.55 2.95 17.51
N ASP A 59 -17.81 2.63 17.79
CA ASP A 59 -18.76 3.57 18.39
C ASP A 59 -18.29 4.06 19.77
N GLU A 60 -17.72 3.17 20.58
CA GLU A 60 -17.15 3.52 21.89
C GLU A 60 -15.87 4.36 21.77
N LEU A 61 -15.09 4.15 20.69
CA LEU A 61 -13.89 4.92 20.41
C LEU A 61 -14.25 6.37 20.07
N SER A 62 -15.18 6.57 19.12
CA SER A 62 -15.64 7.90 18.72
C SER A 62 -16.34 8.62 19.86
N ALA A 63 -17.21 7.94 20.62
CA ALA A 63 -17.87 8.54 21.79
C ALA A 63 -16.88 9.05 22.86
N ARG A 64 -15.68 8.47 22.93
CA ARG A 64 -14.66 8.84 23.93
C ARG A 64 -13.71 9.93 23.43
N TYR A 65 -13.20 9.80 22.21
CA TYR A 65 -12.08 10.60 21.67
C TYR A 65 -12.48 11.64 20.63
N GLU A 66 -13.73 11.62 20.16
CA GLU A 66 -14.28 12.57 19.20
C GLU A 66 -15.51 13.27 19.80
N ARG A 67 -15.30 13.95 20.93
CA ARG A 67 -16.38 14.65 21.64
C ARG A 67 -16.81 15.88 20.85
N GLU A 68 -18.12 16.03 20.67
CA GLU A 68 -18.69 17.15 19.94
C GLU A 68 -18.35 18.49 20.61
N GLY A 69 -17.78 19.42 19.84
CA GLY A 69 -17.35 20.74 20.33
C GLY A 69 -15.94 20.80 20.92
N GLU A 70 -15.26 19.67 21.09
CA GLU A 70 -13.84 19.60 21.49
C GLU A 70 -12.97 19.17 20.28
N PRO A 71 -11.69 19.58 20.22
CA PRO A 71 -10.76 19.05 19.23
C PRO A 71 -10.61 17.53 19.37
N SER A 72 -10.49 16.81 18.25
CA SER A 72 -10.30 15.36 18.27
C SER A 72 -9.00 14.98 19.00
N GLU A 73 -9.12 14.04 19.94
CA GLU A 73 -8.00 13.48 20.72
C GLU A 73 -7.34 12.28 20.03
N LEU A 74 -7.71 12.01 18.77
CA LEU A 74 -7.13 10.95 17.97
C LEU A 74 -5.66 11.22 17.63
N ALA A 75 -4.86 10.16 17.64
CA ALA A 75 -3.44 10.21 17.30
C ALA A 75 -3.24 10.43 15.79
N ALA A 76 -2.16 11.10 15.41
CA ALA A 76 -1.77 11.18 14.01
C ALA A 76 -1.34 9.81 13.47
N VAL A 77 -1.60 9.57 12.19
CA VAL A 77 -1.28 8.33 11.46
C VAL A 77 -0.61 8.68 10.13
N ASP A 78 0.63 8.23 9.97
CA ASP A 78 1.38 8.35 8.73
C ASP A 78 1.33 7.03 7.95
N PHE A 79 0.84 7.09 6.71
CA PHE A 79 0.78 5.95 5.80
C PHE A 79 1.98 5.97 4.87
N PHE A 80 2.73 4.87 4.83
CA PHE A 80 3.90 4.72 3.97
C PHE A 80 3.61 3.82 2.78
N VAL A 81 3.88 4.32 1.58
CA VAL A 81 3.77 3.59 0.31
C VAL A 81 5.14 3.60 -0.37
N SER A 82 5.76 2.44 -0.51
CA SER A 82 7.05 2.30 -1.22
C SER A 82 6.83 1.77 -2.63
N THR A 83 7.39 2.42 -3.65
CA THR A 83 7.47 1.94 -5.03
C THR A 83 8.92 1.90 -5.50
N VAL A 84 9.21 1.05 -6.49
CA VAL A 84 10.58 0.83 -6.99
C VAL A 84 10.71 1.13 -8.47
N ASP A 85 9.78 0.64 -9.30
CA ASP A 85 9.90 0.73 -10.75
C ASP A 85 8.50 0.76 -11.39
N PRO A 86 8.09 1.89 -12.00
CA PRO A 86 6.77 2.02 -12.59
C PRO A 86 6.55 1.15 -13.83
N LEU A 87 7.59 0.53 -14.40
CA LEU A 87 7.44 -0.44 -15.49
C LEU A 87 7.07 -1.83 -14.98
N LYS A 88 7.45 -2.18 -13.75
CA LYS A 88 7.09 -3.45 -13.11
C LYS A 88 5.74 -3.37 -12.41
N GLU A 89 5.46 -2.23 -11.80
CA GLU A 89 4.22 -1.96 -11.07
C GLU A 89 3.52 -0.76 -11.72
N PRO A 90 2.40 -0.96 -12.44
CA PRO A 90 1.70 0.12 -13.13
C PRO A 90 1.38 1.29 -12.18
N PRO A 91 1.71 2.54 -12.53
CA PRO A 91 1.47 3.72 -11.69
C PRO A 91 0.01 3.88 -11.26
N LEU A 92 -0.93 3.40 -12.08
CA LEU A 92 -2.35 3.41 -11.78
C LEU A 92 -2.69 2.59 -10.52
N ILE A 93 -2.00 1.48 -10.25
CA ILE A 93 -2.22 0.67 -9.04
C ILE A 93 -1.73 1.44 -7.81
N THR A 94 -0.55 2.04 -7.89
CA THR A 94 -0.01 2.91 -6.84
C THR A 94 -0.94 4.07 -6.56
N ALA A 95 -1.43 4.74 -7.61
CA ALA A 95 -2.37 5.84 -7.48
C ALA A 95 -3.71 5.43 -6.83
N ASN A 96 -4.25 4.25 -7.17
CA ASN A 96 -5.46 3.73 -6.53
C ASN A 96 -5.25 3.48 -5.03
N THR A 97 -4.08 2.97 -4.64
CA THR A 97 -3.71 2.80 -3.22
C THR A 97 -3.63 4.15 -2.52
N VAL A 98 -2.95 5.14 -3.13
CA VAL A 98 -2.85 6.51 -2.59
C VAL A 98 -4.23 7.16 -2.44
N LEU A 99 -5.10 7.07 -3.45
CA LEU A 99 -6.47 7.60 -3.38
C LEU A 99 -7.30 6.94 -2.28
N SER A 100 -7.13 5.64 -2.08
CA SER A 100 -7.79 4.91 -0.99
C SER A 100 -7.32 5.38 0.39
N ILE A 101 -6.03 5.70 0.54
CA ILE A 101 -5.45 6.22 1.79
C ILE A 101 -5.94 7.65 2.04
N LEU A 102 -5.91 8.52 1.04
CA LEU A 102 -6.35 9.92 1.18
C LEU A 102 -7.86 10.05 1.48
N ALA A 103 -8.66 9.02 1.17
CA ALA A 103 -10.09 9.00 1.39
C ALA A 103 -10.52 8.29 2.69
N VAL A 104 -9.59 7.87 3.57
CA VAL A 104 -9.94 7.19 4.83
C VAL A 104 -10.84 8.06 5.71
N ASP A 105 -11.66 7.40 6.53
CA ASP A 105 -12.54 8.05 7.48
C ASP A 105 -11.77 8.34 8.78
N TYR A 106 -11.10 9.48 8.77
CA TYR A 106 -10.29 10.00 9.87
C TYR A 106 -10.15 11.52 9.73
N PRO A 107 -9.86 12.26 10.81
CA PRO A 107 -9.61 13.70 10.74
C PRO A 107 -8.46 14.04 9.77
N VAL A 108 -8.70 15.04 8.92
CA VAL A 108 -7.77 15.40 7.82
C VAL A 108 -6.42 15.93 8.32
N ASP A 109 -6.40 16.53 9.50
CA ASP A 109 -5.20 17.04 10.17
C ASP A 109 -4.35 15.93 10.83
N LYS A 110 -4.90 14.71 10.93
CA LYS A 110 -4.24 13.56 11.56
C LYS A 110 -3.72 12.52 10.57
N VAL A 111 -4.15 12.56 9.31
CA VAL A 111 -3.70 11.61 8.28
C VAL A 111 -2.69 12.26 7.36
N SER A 112 -1.54 11.60 7.20
CA SER A 112 -0.58 11.92 6.15
C SER A 112 -0.24 10.68 5.33
N CYS A 113 -0.01 10.87 4.03
CA CYS A 113 0.43 9.83 3.12
C CYS A 113 1.81 10.19 2.56
N TYR A 114 2.77 9.30 2.76
CA TYR A 114 4.12 9.41 2.21
C TYR A 114 4.33 8.34 1.16
N VAL A 115 4.77 8.76 -0.02
CA VAL A 115 5.11 7.87 -1.13
C VAL A 115 6.62 7.94 -1.37
N SER A 116 7.32 6.85 -1.08
CA SER A 116 8.75 6.70 -1.37
C SER A 116 8.95 6.05 -2.74
N ASP A 117 9.72 6.70 -3.60
CA ASP A 117 10.11 6.18 -4.91
C ASP A 117 11.61 5.86 -4.93
N ASP A 118 11.94 4.56 -4.88
CA ASP A 118 13.32 4.09 -4.97
C ASP A 118 13.89 4.16 -6.40
N GLY A 119 13.04 4.29 -7.42
CA GLY A 119 13.42 4.40 -8.82
C GLY A 119 13.79 5.82 -9.24
N ALA A 120 13.35 6.84 -8.49
CA ALA A 120 13.44 8.26 -8.85
C ALA A 120 12.89 8.53 -10.27
N ALA A 121 11.81 7.84 -10.64
CA ALA A 121 11.29 7.83 -11.99
C ALA A 121 10.30 8.98 -12.20
N MET A 122 10.52 9.79 -13.24
CA MET A 122 9.63 10.91 -13.57
C MET A 122 8.17 10.45 -13.78
N LEU A 123 7.95 9.26 -14.32
CA LEU A 123 6.60 8.68 -14.50
C LEU A 123 5.84 8.54 -13.17
N THR A 124 6.50 8.09 -12.10
CA THR A 124 5.88 7.99 -10.77
C THR A 124 5.49 9.38 -10.28
N PHE A 125 6.39 10.35 -10.42
CA PHE A 125 6.16 11.73 -10.02
C PHE A 125 4.99 12.39 -10.78
N GLU A 126 4.99 12.36 -12.13
CA GLU A 126 3.90 12.92 -12.94
C GLU A 126 2.57 12.20 -12.66
N SER A 127 2.59 10.88 -12.44
CA SER A 127 1.38 10.14 -12.06
C SER A 127 0.83 10.58 -10.70
N LEU A 128 1.69 10.93 -9.73
CA LEU A 128 1.25 11.45 -8.43
C LEU A 128 0.66 12.86 -8.53
N VAL A 129 1.20 13.71 -9.42
CA VAL A 129 0.64 15.04 -9.71
C VAL A 129 -0.80 14.91 -10.22
N GLU A 130 -1.03 14.07 -11.25
CA GLU A 130 -2.38 13.80 -11.77
C GLU A 130 -3.29 13.18 -10.71
N THR A 131 -2.73 12.34 -9.83
CA THR A 131 -3.48 11.70 -8.74
C THR A 131 -3.90 12.70 -7.68
N ALA A 132 -3.06 13.68 -7.35
CA ALA A 132 -3.41 14.76 -6.43
C ALA A 132 -4.58 15.59 -6.96
N GLU A 133 -4.57 15.95 -8.24
CA GLU A 133 -5.69 16.66 -8.86
C GLU A 133 -6.98 15.84 -8.88
N PHE A 134 -6.90 14.54 -9.16
CA PHE A 134 -8.08 13.67 -9.08
C PHE A 134 -8.57 13.48 -7.64
N ALA A 135 -7.67 13.40 -6.65
CA ALA A 135 -8.02 13.24 -5.24
C ALA A 135 -8.91 14.39 -4.74
N ARG A 136 -8.67 15.63 -5.19
CA ARG A 136 -9.49 16.81 -4.86
C ARG A 136 -10.97 16.66 -5.25
N LYS A 137 -11.25 15.82 -6.25
CA LYS A 137 -12.62 15.48 -6.68
C LYS A 137 -13.13 14.21 -5.99
N TRP A 138 -12.27 13.20 -5.90
CA TRP A 138 -12.64 11.87 -5.41
C TRP A 138 -12.88 11.83 -3.90
N VAL A 139 -12.02 12.45 -3.10
CA VAL A 139 -12.09 12.40 -1.63
C VAL A 139 -13.42 12.95 -1.09
N PRO A 140 -13.88 14.17 -1.45
CA PRO A 140 -15.17 14.67 -0.96
C PRO A 140 -16.34 13.79 -1.40
N PHE A 141 -16.33 13.29 -2.64
CA PHE A 141 -17.34 12.34 -3.12
C PHE A 141 -17.36 11.03 -2.32
N CYS A 142 -16.18 10.47 -2.03
CA CYS A 142 -16.04 9.24 -1.24
C CYS A 142 -16.58 9.42 0.18
N LYS A 143 -16.21 10.52 0.85
CA LYS A 143 -16.65 10.81 2.22
C LYS A 143 -18.14 11.12 2.29
N LYS A 144 -18.65 11.99 1.40
CA LYS A 144 -20.07 12.39 1.36
C LYS A 144 -21.05 11.23 1.17
N PHE A 145 -20.68 10.24 0.37
CA PHE A 145 -21.54 9.08 0.06
C PHE A 145 -21.13 7.79 0.76
N SER A 146 -20.14 7.83 1.66
CA SER A 146 -19.57 6.66 2.35
C SER A 146 -19.32 5.51 1.36
N ILE A 147 -18.49 5.79 0.35
CA ILE A 147 -18.20 4.84 -0.73
C ILE A 147 -17.19 3.80 -0.30
N GLU A 148 -17.52 2.54 -0.54
CA GLU A 148 -16.63 1.40 -0.29
C GLU A 148 -16.66 0.43 -1.48
N PRO A 149 -15.49 -0.09 -1.90
CA PRO A 149 -14.15 0.28 -1.47
C PRO A 149 -13.75 1.70 -1.92
N ARG A 150 -12.76 2.31 -1.25
CA ARG A 150 -12.32 3.69 -1.54
C ARG A 150 -11.39 3.82 -2.74
N ALA A 151 -10.88 2.71 -3.26
CA ALA A 151 -10.05 2.69 -4.46
C ALA A 151 -10.94 2.71 -5.72
N PRO A 152 -10.86 3.74 -6.59
CA PRO A 152 -11.82 3.95 -7.67
C PRO A 152 -11.81 2.84 -8.74
N GLU A 153 -10.66 2.32 -9.15
CA GLU A 153 -10.57 1.21 -10.13
C GLU A 153 -11.36 -0.01 -9.62
N PHE A 154 -11.15 -0.37 -8.35
CA PHE A 154 -11.81 -1.51 -7.74
C PHE A 154 -13.30 -1.24 -7.53
N TYR A 155 -13.67 -0.05 -7.07
CA TYR A 155 -15.06 0.35 -6.87
C TYR A 155 -15.87 0.33 -8.18
N PHE A 156 -15.39 0.99 -9.23
CA PHE A 156 -16.12 1.09 -10.49
C PHE A 156 -16.15 -0.21 -11.29
N SER A 157 -15.25 -1.16 -11.00
CA SER A 157 -15.20 -2.49 -11.61
C SER A 157 -16.12 -3.52 -10.93
N GLN A 158 -16.70 -3.20 -9.76
CA GLN A 158 -17.63 -4.10 -9.10
C GLN A 158 -18.94 -4.24 -9.89
N LYS A 159 -19.41 -5.48 -10.01
CA LYS A 159 -20.69 -5.84 -10.65
C LYS A 159 -21.87 -5.89 -9.67
N ILE A 160 -21.66 -5.44 -8.44
CA ILE A 160 -22.67 -5.43 -7.37
C ILE A 160 -23.63 -4.25 -7.62
N ASP A 161 -24.86 -4.36 -7.11
CA ASP A 161 -25.79 -3.24 -7.10
C ASP A 161 -25.22 -2.07 -6.27
N TYR A 162 -24.80 -1.02 -6.96
CA TYR A 162 -24.20 0.17 -6.39
C TYR A 162 -25.23 1.15 -5.81
N LEU A 163 -26.53 0.91 -6.00
CA LEU A 163 -27.61 1.72 -5.42
C LEU A 163 -28.10 1.18 -4.08
N LYS A 164 -27.66 -0.02 -3.70
CA LYS A 164 -28.07 -0.65 -2.45
C LYS A 164 -27.74 0.24 -1.25
N ASP A 165 -28.74 0.47 -0.40
CA ASP A 165 -28.66 1.24 0.85
C ASP A 165 -28.23 2.72 0.67
N LYS A 166 -28.31 3.26 -0.56
CA LYS A 166 -28.01 4.68 -0.83
C LYS A 166 -29.29 5.51 -0.79
N VAL A 167 -29.39 6.37 0.21
CA VAL A 167 -30.57 7.23 0.46
C VAL A 167 -30.48 8.62 -0.18
N GLN A 168 -29.28 9.05 -0.57
CA GLN A 168 -29.02 10.39 -1.10
C GLN A 168 -29.59 10.57 -2.52
N PRO A 169 -30.48 11.56 -2.76
CA PRO A 169 -31.19 11.70 -4.03
C PRO A 169 -30.27 12.13 -5.18
N SER A 170 -29.19 12.86 -4.91
CA SER A 170 -28.24 13.30 -5.94
C SER A 170 -27.20 12.24 -6.32
N PHE A 171 -27.15 11.11 -5.60
CA PHE A 171 -26.10 10.10 -5.74
C PHE A 171 -25.93 9.59 -7.17
N VAL A 172 -27.03 9.28 -7.86
CA VAL A 172 -26.99 8.73 -9.22
C VAL A 172 -26.32 9.71 -10.20
N LYS A 173 -26.65 11.00 -10.08
CA LYS A 173 -26.11 12.06 -10.94
C LYS A 173 -24.62 12.28 -10.65
N GLU A 174 -24.27 12.43 -9.37
CA GLU A 174 -22.88 12.69 -8.95
C GLU A 174 -21.97 11.49 -9.24
N ARG A 175 -22.42 10.26 -8.98
CA ARG A 175 -21.67 9.04 -9.31
C ARG A 175 -21.38 8.92 -10.80
N ARG A 176 -22.36 9.25 -11.67
CA ARG A 176 -22.16 9.21 -13.13
C ARG A 176 -21.15 10.26 -13.59
N ALA A 177 -21.19 11.46 -13.01
CA ALA A 177 -20.19 12.49 -13.28
C ALA A 177 -18.80 12.00 -12.81
N MET A 178 -18.68 11.53 -11.58
CA MET A 178 -17.42 11.03 -11.02
C MET A 178 -16.83 9.87 -11.82
N LYS A 179 -17.66 8.95 -12.32
CA LYS A 179 -17.19 7.87 -13.19
C LYS A 179 -16.55 8.40 -14.47
N ARG A 180 -17.13 9.43 -15.11
CA ARG A 180 -16.54 10.04 -16.31
C ARG A 180 -15.20 10.71 -15.99
N ASP A 181 -15.16 11.49 -14.92
CA ASP A 181 -13.93 12.13 -14.45
C ASP A 181 -12.82 11.11 -14.15
N TYR A 182 -13.18 9.94 -13.59
CA TYR A 182 -12.24 8.84 -13.34
C TYR A 182 -11.70 8.22 -14.64
N GLU A 183 -12.55 7.98 -15.64
CA GLU A 183 -12.09 7.46 -16.95
C GLU A 183 -11.18 8.46 -17.66
N GLU A 184 -11.47 9.77 -17.60
CA GLU A 184 -10.58 10.81 -18.13
C GLU A 184 -9.24 10.84 -17.41
N TYR A 185 -9.24 10.73 -16.08
CA TYR A 185 -8.02 10.58 -15.29
C TYR A 185 -7.21 9.34 -15.71
N LYS A 186 -7.87 8.19 -15.89
CA LYS A 186 -7.23 6.96 -16.35
C LYS A 186 -6.57 7.11 -17.72
N VAL A 187 -7.22 7.83 -18.64
CA VAL A 187 -6.64 8.16 -19.96
C VAL A 187 -5.39 9.03 -19.83
N ARG A 188 -5.40 10.07 -18.97
CA ARG A 188 -4.21 10.91 -18.74
C ARG A 188 -3.05 10.12 -18.17
N VAL A 189 -3.29 9.29 -17.15
CA VAL A 189 -2.24 8.41 -16.58
C VAL A 189 -1.69 7.43 -17.62
N ASN A 190 -2.55 6.82 -18.44
CA ASN A 190 -2.11 5.93 -19.51
C ASN A 190 -1.28 6.66 -20.58
N ALA A 191 -1.59 7.93 -20.88
CA ALA A 191 -0.78 8.74 -21.78
C ALA A 191 0.62 9.00 -21.21
N LEU A 192 0.74 9.25 -19.89
CA LEU A 192 2.03 9.37 -19.21
C LEU A 192 2.83 8.06 -19.28
N VAL A 193 2.18 6.93 -19.03
CA VAL A 193 2.82 5.60 -19.13
C VAL A 193 3.35 5.35 -20.55
N ALA A 194 2.56 5.67 -21.57
CA ALA A 194 2.97 5.51 -22.97
C ALA A 194 4.13 6.46 -23.34
N LYS A 195 4.11 7.71 -22.85
CA LYS A 195 5.19 8.70 -23.02
C LYS A 195 6.50 8.20 -22.38
N ALA A 196 6.41 7.66 -21.16
CA ALA A 196 7.55 7.19 -20.38
C ALA A 196 8.31 6.01 -21.00
N GLN A 197 7.69 5.26 -21.92
CA GLN A 197 8.38 4.18 -22.66
C GLN A 197 9.44 4.71 -23.64
N LYS A 198 9.37 5.99 -24.02
CA LYS A 198 10.31 6.63 -24.94
C LYS A 198 11.22 7.56 -24.16
N THR A 199 12.33 7.04 -23.67
CA THR A 199 13.33 7.84 -22.96
C THR A 199 13.99 8.85 -23.92
N PRO A 200 13.89 10.16 -23.68
CA PRO A 200 14.59 11.17 -24.47
C PRO A 200 16.11 11.05 -24.32
N GLU A 201 16.86 11.30 -25.40
CA GLU A 201 18.33 11.22 -25.40
C GLU A 201 18.98 12.23 -24.45
N GLU A 202 18.40 13.44 -24.35
CA GLU A 202 18.88 14.50 -23.45
C GLU A 202 18.45 14.32 -21.98
N GLY A 203 17.71 13.24 -21.68
CA GLY A 203 17.12 13.00 -20.38
C GLY A 203 15.77 13.68 -20.18
N TRP A 204 15.11 13.35 -19.07
CA TRP A 204 13.79 13.88 -18.74
C TRP A 204 13.88 15.34 -18.30
N THR A 205 12.85 16.12 -18.66
CA THR A 205 12.72 17.54 -18.34
C THR A 205 11.36 17.77 -17.69
N MET A 206 11.33 18.54 -16.61
CA MET A 206 10.11 18.97 -15.92
C MET A 206 9.31 19.96 -16.78
N GLN A 207 8.06 20.23 -16.37
CA GLN A 207 7.17 21.16 -17.08
C GLN A 207 7.69 22.61 -17.07
N ASP A 208 8.49 22.98 -16.08
CA ASP A 208 9.12 24.31 -15.97
C ASP A 208 10.41 24.44 -16.82
N GLY A 209 10.76 23.40 -17.58
CA GLY A 209 11.95 23.38 -18.43
C GLY A 209 13.24 22.97 -17.72
N THR A 210 13.20 22.67 -16.42
CA THR A 210 14.38 22.21 -15.68
C THR A 210 14.65 20.71 -15.90
N PRO A 211 15.93 20.26 -15.89
CA PRO A 211 16.24 18.84 -16.04
C PRO A 211 15.78 18.04 -14.82
N TRP A 212 15.22 16.85 -15.03
CA TRP A 212 14.81 15.95 -13.95
C TRP A 212 16.03 15.51 -13.11
N PRO A 213 16.05 15.78 -11.79
CA PRO A 213 17.21 15.44 -10.96
C PRO A 213 17.48 13.93 -10.87
N GLY A 214 16.45 13.11 -11.06
CA GLY A 214 16.54 11.64 -11.04
C GLY A 214 16.93 11.00 -12.38
N ASN A 215 17.46 11.75 -13.35
CA ASN A 215 17.84 11.21 -14.67
C ASN A 215 18.83 10.04 -14.59
N ASN A 216 19.76 10.06 -13.63
CA ASN A 216 20.64 8.94 -13.33
C ASN A 216 20.17 8.23 -12.05
N THR A 217 19.62 7.03 -12.19
CA THR A 217 19.08 6.26 -11.06
C THR A 217 20.10 5.81 -10.02
N ARG A 218 21.41 5.87 -10.35
CA ARG A 218 22.54 5.53 -9.46
C ARG A 218 23.21 6.76 -8.83
N ASP A 219 22.99 7.94 -9.38
CA ASP A 219 23.58 9.21 -8.91
C ASP A 219 22.56 10.34 -9.06
N HIS A 220 21.81 10.61 -8.00
CA HIS A 220 20.87 11.72 -7.96
C HIS A 220 20.69 12.24 -6.53
N PRO A 221 20.40 13.54 -6.38
CA PRO A 221 20.08 14.12 -5.08
C PRO A 221 18.76 13.59 -4.53
N GLY A 222 18.57 13.72 -3.23
CA GLY A 222 17.26 13.48 -2.61
C GLY A 222 16.24 14.53 -3.07
N MET A 223 14.99 14.12 -3.23
CA MET A 223 13.88 14.99 -3.64
C MET A 223 12.71 14.80 -2.68
N ILE A 224 12.12 15.89 -2.21
CA ILE A 224 10.91 15.87 -1.39
C ILE A 224 9.94 16.87 -2.00
N GLN A 225 8.71 16.41 -2.27
CA GLN A 225 7.65 17.27 -2.79
C GLN A 225 6.36 17.05 -1.99
N VAL A 226 5.70 18.13 -1.59
CA VAL A 226 4.37 18.09 -0.97
C VAL A 226 3.34 18.50 -2.02
N PHE A 227 2.31 17.67 -2.23
CA PHE A 227 1.26 17.91 -3.23
C PHE A 227 -0.05 18.43 -2.62
N LEU A 228 -0.51 17.77 -1.54
CA LEU A 228 -1.74 18.09 -0.81
C LEU A 228 -1.41 18.39 0.65
N GLY A 229 -2.35 19.00 1.38
CA GLY A 229 -2.21 19.40 2.78
C GLY A 229 -2.48 20.91 2.97
N HIS A 230 -2.19 21.44 4.16
CA HIS A 230 -2.46 22.83 4.54
C HIS A 230 -1.84 23.89 3.60
N SER A 231 -0.63 23.64 3.09
CA SER A 231 0.04 24.53 2.12
C SER A 231 -0.25 24.17 0.67
N GLY A 232 -1.04 23.14 0.43
CA GLY A 232 -1.32 22.57 -0.89
C GLY A 232 -2.69 22.98 -1.43
N ALA A 233 -3.16 22.22 -2.41
CA ALA A 233 -4.48 22.45 -2.99
C ALA A 233 -5.61 21.95 -2.07
N HIS A 234 -6.68 22.74 -1.95
CA HIS A 234 -7.91 22.35 -1.27
C HIS A 234 -8.85 21.57 -2.19
N ASP A 235 -9.84 20.89 -1.61
CA ASP A 235 -10.90 20.23 -2.39
C ASP A 235 -11.80 21.27 -3.10
N ILE A 236 -12.79 20.78 -3.86
CA ILE A 236 -13.72 21.66 -4.61
C ILE A 236 -14.63 22.48 -3.67
N GLU A 237 -14.86 22.00 -2.45
CA GLU A 237 -15.70 22.65 -1.44
C GLU A 237 -14.90 23.63 -0.56
N GLY A 238 -13.57 23.70 -0.75
CA GLY A 238 -12.64 24.57 -0.02
C GLY A 238 -12.03 23.95 1.23
N ASN A 239 -12.31 22.67 1.51
CA ASN A 239 -11.78 21.96 2.68
C ASN A 239 -10.37 21.43 2.42
N GLU A 240 -9.61 21.26 3.49
CA GLU A 240 -8.28 20.66 3.45
C GLU A 240 -8.35 19.15 3.16
N LEU A 241 -7.34 18.65 2.43
CA LEU A 241 -7.13 17.23 2.18
C LEU A 241 -5.94 16.72 3.00
N PRO A 242 -5.90 15.41 3.33
CA PRO A 242 -4.73 14.81 3.95
C PRO A 242 -3.45 15.08 3.16
N ARG A 243 -2.33 15.26 3.88
CA ARG A 243 -1.05 15.59 3.27
C ARG A 243 -0.58 14.45 2.37
N LEU A 244 -0.09 14.76 1.17
CA LEU A 244 0.56 13.81 0.28
C LEU A 244 2.01 14.26 0.02
N VAL A 245 2.97 13.46 0.49
CA VAL A 245 4.41 13.76 0.39
C VAL A 245 5.09 12.71 -0.49
N TYR A 246 5.73 13.16 -1.57
CA TYR A 246 6.64 12.33 -2.36
C TYR A 246 8.07 12.46 -1.85
N VAL A 247 8.75 11.32 -1.72
CA VAL A 247 10.13 11.25 -1.24
C VAL A 247 10.94 10.35 -2.18
N SER A 248 12.02 10.88 -2.73
CA SER A 248 13.08 10.11 -3.39
C SER A 248 14.36 10.26 -2.60
N ARG A 249 15.00 9.15 -2.27
CA ARG A 249 16.25 9.14 -1.50
C ARG A 249 17.41 9.60 -2.37
N GLU A 250 18.41 10.23 -1.75
CA GLU A 250 19.71 10.42 -2.41
C GLU A 250 20.41 9.06 -2.61
N LYS A 251 20.98 8.86 -3.79
CA LYS A 251 21.81 7.68 -4.11
C LYS A 251 23.07 8.15 -4.83
N ARG A 252 24.20 7.52 -4.49
CA ARG A 252 25.51 7.84 -5.06
C ARG A 252 26.25 6.56 -5.48
N PRO A 253 27.07 6.61 -6.54
CA PRO A 253 27.95 5.50 -6.90
C PRO A 253 28.89 5.14 -5.75
N GLY A 254 29.10 3.85 -5.50
CA GLY A 254 29.96 3.36 -4.43
C GLY A 254 29.32 3.31 -3.04
N TYR A 255 28.10 3.84 -2.87
CA TYR A 255 27.34 3.73 -1.62
C TYR A 255 26.37 2.55 -1.68
N GLN A 256 26.52 1.61 -0.75
CA GLN A 256 25.59 0.49 -0.63
C GLN A 256 24.24 1.02 -0.13
N HIS A 257 23.18 0.75 -0.90
CA HIS A 257 21.83 1.06 -0.48
C HIS A 257 21.04 -0.22 -0.21
N HIS A 258 20.33 -0.24 0.91
CA HIS A 258 19.32 -1.25 1.15
C HIS A 258 18.05 -0.83 0.39
N LYS A 259 17.40 -1.80 -0.27
CA LYS A 259 16.16 -1.65 -1.06
C LYS A 259 15.02 -1.13 -0.17
N LYS A 260 14.05 -1.98 0.16
CA LYS A 260 12.91 -1.61 1.00
C LYS A 260 13.32 -1.14 2.40
N ALA A 261 14.22 -1.84 3.08
CA ALA A 261 14.62 -1.47 4.45
C ALA A 261 15.20 -0.04 4.54
N GLY A 262 15.97 0.38 3.53
CA GLY A 262 16.51 1.73 3.50
C GLY A 262 15.46 2.79 3.17
N ALA A 263 14.46 2.44 2.35
CA ALA A 263 13.33 3.31 2.00
C ALA A 263 12.44 3.57 3.22
N GLU A 264 11.97 2.51 3.89
CA GLU A 264 11.10 2.63 5.08
C GLU A 264 11.81 3.39 6.21
N ASN A 265 13.08 3.08 6.47
CA ASN A 265 13.84 3.80 7.50
C ASN A 265 14.04 5.28 7.16
N ALA A 266 14.14 5.63 5.87
CA ALA A 266 14.21 7.03 5.45
C ALA A 266 12.86 7.72 5.61
N LEU A 267 11.76 7.05 5.27
CA LEU A 267 10.39 7.54 5.50
C LEU A 267 10.14 7.84 6.99
N VAL A 268 10.54 6.95 7.90
CA VAL A 268 10.44 7.20 9.35
C VAL A 268 11.20 8.48 9.75
N ARG A 269 12.40 8.70 9.22
CA ARG A 269 13.20 9.89 9.56
C ARG A 269 12.60 11.18 9.02
N VAL A 270 12.09 11.18 7.78
CA VAL A 270 11.48 12.38 7.18
C VAL A 270 10.10 12.67 7.76
N SER A 271 9.33 11.66 8.17
CA SER A 271 8.03 11.84 8.84
C SER A 271 8.18 12.49 10.22
N ALA A 272 9.30 12.24 10.91
CA ALA A 272 9.56 12.77 12.24
C ALA A 272 9.97 14.26 12.26
N VAL A 273 10.20 14.88 11.09
CA VAL A 273 10.61 16.29 10.91
C VAL A 273 9.41 17.12 10.49
#